data_AF-A0A2E8CI05-F1
#
_entry.id   AF-A0A2E8CI05-F1
#
_cell.length_a   1.000
_cell.length_b   1.000
_cell.length_c   1.000
_cell.angle_alpha   90.00
_cell.angle_beta   90.00
_cell.angle_gamma   90.00
#
_symmetry.space_group_name_H-M   'P 1'
#
loop_
_entity.id
_entity.type
_entity.pdbx_description
1 polymer ?
#
loop_
_entity_poly.entity_id
_entity_poly.type
_entity_poly.pdbx_seq_one_letter_code
_entity_poly.pdbx_strand_id
1 'polypeptide(L)'
;MSVHGSEHNYSYQDFMTIKENLALAHLVGRGIEFGALNNPLPVDGSRAKTLFADRLSKSQALNLFPELRDIADSIIEPDIIVDFNDSNALNSLASEAFDFLIANHFIEHLVNPIQFLEGCSQILQPGGILFLTIPDKDQTFDRNRELTTNAHLWRDYRRGE
;
A
#
# COMPACT_ATOMS: atom_id res chain seq x y z
N MET A 1 22.99 30.30 -40.06
CA MET A 1 23.86 29.21 -39.53
C MET A 1 23.07 28.53 -38.44
N SER A 2 22.40 27.44 -38.81
CA SER A 2 21.52 26.68 -37.91
C SER A 2 22.36 25.94 -36.88
N VAL A 3 21.95 26.00 -35.61
CA VAL A 3 22.36 25.03 -34.61
C VAL A 3 21.06 24.41 -34.08
N HIS A 4 20.77 23.20 -34.56
CA HIS A 4 19.76 22.33 -33.98
C HIS A 4 20.32 21.80 -32.66
N GLY A 5 19.78 22.28 -31.54
CA GLY A 5 19.87 21.57 -30.27
C GLY A 5 18.80 20.50 -30.26
N SER A 6 19.22 19.24 -30.30
CA SER A 6 18.35 18.08 -30.14
C SER A 6 17.74 18.09 -28.74
N GLU A 7 16.42 18.30 -28.65
CA GLU A 7 15.65 18.00 -27.45
C GLU A 7 15.73 16.49 -27.20
N HIS A 8 16.47 16.11 -26.16
CA HIS A 8 16.43 14.76 -25.63
C HIS A 8 15.05 14.54 -24.99
N ASN A 9 14.17 13.83 -25.69
CA ASN A 9 12.96 13.25 -25.11
C ASN A 9 13.38 12.15 -24.13
N TYR A 10 13.48 12.49 -22.85
CA TYR A 10 13.51 11.48 -21.79
C TYR A 10 12.16 10.75 -21.81
N SER A 11 12.20 9.43 -21.97
CA SER A 11 10.98 8.64 -21.90
C SER A 11 10.62 8.43 -20.43
N TYR A 12 9.33 8.33 -20.11
CA TYR A 12 8.84 8.04 -18.76
C TYR A 12 9.44 6.75 -18.15
N GLN A 13 10.09 5.93 -18.97
CA GLN A 13 10.76 4.69 -18.55
C GLN A 13 12.10 4.92 -17.85
N ASP A 14 12.72 6.10 -17.99
CA ASP A 14 14.10 6.33 -17.54
C ASP A 14 14.25 6.57 -16.02
N PHE A 15 13.15 6.59 -15.25
CA PHE A 15 13.17 6.87 -13.80
C PHE A 15 12.24 5.98 -12.95
N MET A 16 11.89 4.78 -13.40
CA MET A 16 11.05 3.87 -12.61
C MET A 16 11.87 3.14 -11.54
N THR A 17 11.41 3.20 -10.29
CA THR A 17 11.98 2.46 -9.17
C THR A 17 11.84 0.95 -9.37
N ILE A 18 12.65 0.14 -8.67
CA ILE A 18 12.51 -1.33 -8.66
C ILE A 18 11.07 -1.73 -8.29
N LYS A 19 10.47 -1.02 -7.32
CA LYS A 19 9.09 -1.23 -6.87
C LYS A 19 8.10 -1.09 -8.02
N GLU A 20 8.16 0.00 -8.77
CA GLU A 20 7.21 0.25 -9.85
C GLU A 20 7.42 -0.71 -11.03
N ASN A 21 8.67 -1.05 -11.36
CA ASN A 21 8.95 -2.06 -12.38
C ASN A 21 8.36 -3.44 -12.02
N LEU A 22 8.47 -3.86 -10.75
CA LEU A 22 7.84 -5.09 -10.28
C LEU A 22 6.31 -5.01 -10.31
N ALA A 23 5.74 -3.88 -9.89
CA ALA A 23 4.30 -3.66 -9.92
C ALA A 23 3.75 -3.77 -11.35
N LEU A 24 4.38 -3.06 -12.29
CA LEU A 24 4.05 -3.11 -13.71
C LEU A 24 4.19 -4.54 -14.24
N ALA A 25 5.26 -5.27 -13.92
CA ALA A 25 5.46 -6.61 -14.46
C ALA A 25 4.44 -7.63 -13.94
N HIS A 26 4.11 -7.59 -12.65
CA HIS A 26 3.48 -8.70 -11.96
C HIS A 26 2.01 -8.48 -11.56
N LEU A 27 1.56 -7.24 -11.40
CA LEU A 27 0.19 -6.97 -10.98
C LEU A 27 -0.76 -6.98 -12.18
N VAL A 28 -1.68 -7.94 -12.18
CA VAL A 28 -2.63 -8.20 -13.26
C VAL A 28 -3.98 -8.53 -12.63
N GLY A 29 -5.06 -8.08 -13.27
CA GLY A 29 -6.43 -8.34 -12.81
C GLY A 29 -6.96 -7.24 -11.90
N ARG A 30 -7.82 -7.60 -10.95
CA ARG A 30 -8.46 -6.69 -10.02
C ARG A 30 -7.73 -6.72 -8.69
N GLY A 31 -7.26 -5.56 -8.24
CA GLY A 31 -6.60 -5.46 -6.94
C GLY A 31 -7.08 -4.28 -6.12
N ILE A 32 -6.53 -4.18 -4.92
CA ILE A 32 -6.81 -3.10 -3.97
C ILE A 32 -5.51 -2.63 -3.31
N GLU A 33 -5.33 -1.33 -3.22
CA GLU A 33 -4.23 -0.70 -2.51
C GLU A 33 -4.71 -0.14 -1.17
N PHE A 34 -4.05 -0.57 -0.10
CA PHE A 34 -4.32 -0.14 1.26
C PHE A 34 -3.41 1.04 1.64
N GLY A 35 -4.02 2.14 2.09
CA GLY A 35 -3.30 3.30 2.60
C GLY A 35 -2.52 4.08 1.55
N ALA A 36 -3.02 4.14 0.30
CA ALA A 36 -2.35 4.86 -0.80
C ALA A 36 -2.13 6.36 -0.51
N LEU A 37 -3.03 6.97 0.27
CA LEU A 37 -3.09 8.40 0.57
C LEU A 37 -2.86 9.27 -0.67
N ASN A 38 -1.67 9.85 -0.84
CA ASN A 38 -1.32 10.74 -1.95
C ASN A 38 -0.26 10.18 -2.90
N ASN A 39 0.16 8.93 -2.70
CA ASN A 39 1.21 8.29 -3.48
C ASN A 39 0.83 6.85 -3.89
N PRO A 40 -0.26 6.67 -4.64
CA PRO A 40 -0.70 5.36 -5.11
C PRO A 40 0.37 4.70 -5.99
N LEU A 41 0.52 3.39 -5.90
CA LEU A 41 1.46 2.64 -6.72
C LEU A 41 0.98 2.60 -8.18
N PRO A 42 1.78 3.09 -9.14
CA PRO A 42 1.45 2.94 -10.55
C PRO A 42 1.37 1.46 -10.94
N VAL A 43 0.26 1.08 -11.60
CA VAL A 43 0.05 -0.24 -12.19
C VAL A 43 -0.20 -0.11 -13.70
N ASP A 44 -0.04 -1.21 -14.43
CA ASP A 44 -0.35 -1.24 -15.86
C ASP A 44 -1.88 -1.25 -16.06
N GLY A 45 -2.46 -0.07 -16.31
CA GLY A 45 -3.91 0.10 -16.47
C GLY A 45 -4.53 -0.69 -17.63
N SER A 46 -3.73 -1.26 -18.54
CA SER A 46 -4.23 -2.17 -19.58
C SER A 46 -4.42 -3.61 -19.06
N ARG A 47 -3.77 -3.96 -17.96
CA ARG A 47 -3.78 -5.30 -17.35
C ARG A 47 -4.39 -5.34 -15.96
N ALA A 48 -4.41 -4.21 -15.25
CA ALA A 48 -4.81 -4.13 -13.87
C ALA A 48 -5.80 -3.00 -13.60
N LYS A 49 -6.72 -3.22 -12.67
CA LYS A 49 -7.58 -2.20 -12.08
C LYS A 49 -7.42 -2.23 -10.56
N THR A 50 -7.07 -1.08 -9.99
CA THR A 50 -6.85 -0.92 -8.56
C THR A 50 -8.02 -0.15 -7.93
N LEU A 51 -8.58 -0.70 -6.86
CA LEU A 51 -9.40 0.04 -5.90
C LEU A 51 -8.52 0.58 -4.78
N PHE A 52 -8.98 1.59 -4.07
CA PHE A 52 -8.28 2.18 -2.93
C PHE A 52 -9.07 1.97 -1.65
N ALA A 53 -8.40 1.54 -0.58
CA ALA A 53 -8.98 1.47 0.74
C ALA A 53 -8.12 2.16 1.79
N ASP A 54 -8.79 2.80 2.72
CA ASP A 54 -8.18 3.46 3.88
C ASP A 54 -9.14 3.39 5.07
N ARG A 55 -8.66 3.69 6.28
CA ARG A 55 -9.51 3.76 7.48
C ARG A 55 -10.30 5.07 7.56
N LEU A 56 -9.86 6.10 6.83
CA LEU A 56 -10.47 7.43 6.81
C LEU A 56 -10.83 7.83 5.39
N SER A 57 -11.97 8.52 5.22
CA SER A 57 -12.21 9.30 4.01
C SER A 57 -11.20 10.46 3.91
N LYS A 58 -11.04 11.02 2.71
CA LYS A 58 -10.16 12.19 2.49
C LYS A 58 -10.51 13.35 3.42
N SER A 59 -11.81 13.61 3.60
CA SER A 59 -12.29 14.68 4.49
C SER A 59 -11.98 14.40 5.96
N GLN A 60 -12.12 13.15 6.42
CA GLN A 60 -11.74 12.75 7.77
C GLN A 60 -10.23 12.86 7.99
N ALA A 61 -9.42 12.45 7.00
CA ALA A 61 -7.97 12.58 7.05
C ALA A 61 -7.53 14.05 7.17
N LEU A 62 -8.07 14.95 6.35
CA LEU A 62 -7.76 16.39 6.40
C LEU A 62 -8.23 17.09 7.68
N ASN A 63 -9.26 16.56 8.34
CA ASN A 63 -9.73 17.05 9.63
C ASN A 63 -8.82 16.59 10.78
N LEU A 64 -8.39 15.33 10.74
CA LEU A 64 -7.55 14.75 11.79
C LEU A 64 -6.08 15.18 11.67
N PHE A 65 -5.60 15.37 10.45
CA PHE A 65 -4.23 15.76 10.12
C PHE A 65 -4.24 17.04 9.26
N PRO A 66 -4.42 18.23 9.86
CA PRO A 66 -4.46 19.50 9.14
C PRO A 66 -3.22 19.79 8.28
N GLU A 67 -2.08 19.19 8.59
CA GLU A 67 -0.83 19.25 7.82
C GLU A 67 -0.96 18.65 6.41
N LEU A 68 -1.96 17.78 6.18
CA LEU A 68 -2.23 17.21 4.86
C LEU A 68 -2.91 18.19 3.89
N ARG A 69 -3.35 19.36 4.36
CA ARG A 69 -4.05 20.35 3.54
C ARG A 69 -3.22 20.86 2.36
N ASP A 70 -1.91 20.95 2.53
CA ASP A 70 -1.00 21.41 1.47
C ASP A 70 -0.91 20.43 0.30
N ILE A 71 -1.28 19.16 0.53
CA ILE A 71 -1.29 18.09 -0.48
C ILE A 71 -2.70 17.58 -0.77
N ALA A 72 -3.74 18.29 -0.31
CA ALA A 72 -5.13 17.83 -0.38
C ALA A 72 -5.55 17.41 -1.79
N ASP A 73 -5.11 18.12 -2.83
CA ASP A 73 -5.48 17.81 -4.22
C ASP A 73 -4.90 16.48 -4.71
N SER A 74 -3.78 16.03 -4.14
CA SER A 74 -3.14 14.75 -4.47
C SER A 74 -3.66 13.56 -3.67
N ILE A 75 -4.41 13.79 -2.59
CA ILE A 75 -4.98 12.72 -1.77
C ILE A 75 -6.11 12.03 -2.54
N ILE A 76 -5.97 10.71 -2.66
CA ILE A 76 -6.95 9.78 -3.21
C ILE A 76 -8.13 9.66 -2.24
N GLU A 77 -9.35 9.75 -2.77
CA GLU A 77 -10.54 9.35 -2.01
C GLU A 77 -10.64 7.81 -2.06
N PRO A 78 -10.67 7.11 -0.92
CA PRO A 78 -10.81 5.66 -0.92
C PRO A 78 -12.15 5.22 -1.50
N ASP A 79 -12.15 4.16 -2.29
CA ASP A 79 -13.36 3.46 -2.72
C ASP A 79 -14.03 2.73 -1.54
N ILE A 80 -13.24 2.27 -0.57
CA ILE A 80 -13.69 1.49 0.57
C ILE A 80 -13.08 2.04 1.87
N ILE A 81 -13.92 2.22 2.89
CA ILE A 81 -13.48 2.54 4.25
C ILE A 81 -13.44 1.26 5.08
N VAL A 82 -12.27 0.94 5.64
CA VAL A 82 -12.05 -0.31 6.39
C VAL A 82 -11.10 -0.08 7.56
N ASP A 83 -11.43 -0.66 8.73
CA ASP A 83 -10.47 -0.71 9.84
C ASP A 83 -9.57 -1.95 9.69
N PHE A 84 -8.29 -1.70 9.41
CA PHE A 84 -7.31 -2.76 9.18
C PHE A 84 -6.87 -3.48 10.45
N ASN A 85 -7.22 -2.99 11.63
CA ASN A 85 -7.01 -3.69 12.90
C ASN A 85 -8.25 -4.51 13.34
N ASP A 86 -9.34 -4.48 12.56
CA ASP A 86 -10.51 -5.34 12.77
C ASP A 86 -10.54 -6.44 11.70
N SER A 87 -10.21 -7.66 12.12
CA SER A 87 -10.28 -8.86 11.27
C SER A 87 -11.63 -9.05 10.57
N ASN A 88 -12.76 -8.69 11.18
CA ASN A 88 -14.07 -8.84 10.53
C ASN A 88 -14.27 -7.82 9.42
N ALA A 89 -13.83 -6.58 9.66
CA ALA A 89 -13.86 -5.53 8.64
C ALA A 89 -12.95 -5.91 7.46
N LEU A 90 -11.74 -6.41 7.73
CA LEU A 90 -10.83 -6.87 6.70
C LEU A 90 -11.42 -8.06 5.92
N ASN A 91 -11.93 -9.08 6.61
CA ASN A 91 -12.54 -10.26 5.99
C ASN A 91 -13.81 -9.95 5.20
N SER A 92 -14.48 -8.82 5.46
CA SER A 92 -15.62 -8.40 4.63
C SER A 92 -15.23 -8.14 3.16
N LEU A 93 -13.95 -7.92 2.89
CA LEU A 93 -13.40 -7.78 1.55
C LEU A 93 -13.23 -9.12 0.81
N ALA A 94 -13.40 -10.26 1.48
CA ALA A 94 -13.15 -11.57 0.87
C ALA A 94 -14.13 -11.89 -0.28
N SER A 95 -15.35 -11.36 -0.26
CA SER A 95 -16.31 -11.52 -1.36
C SER A 95 -15.92 -10.78 -2.64
N GLU A 96 -14.95 -9.88 -2.57
CA GLU A 96 -14.51 -9.05 -3.68
C GLU A 96 -13.55 -9.79 -4.63
N ALA A 97 -12.99 -10.93 -4.21
CA ALA A 97 -12.12 -11.79 -5.01
C ALA A 97 -10.96 -11.03 -5.69
N PHE A 98 -9.99 -10.56 -4.91
CA PHE A 98 -8.85 -9.81 -5.44
C PHE A 98 -7.73 -10.72 -5.98
N ASP A 99 -7.20 -10.36 -7.14
CA ASP A 99 -6.03 -10.98 -7.77
C ASP A 99 -4.71 -10.47 -7.15
N PHE A 100 -4.72 -9.24 -6.62
CA PHE A 100 -3.59 -8.70 -5.89
C PHE A 100 -3.99 -7.68 -4.81
N LEU A 101 -3.18 -7.58 -3.77
CA LEU A 101 -3.26 -6.55 -2.73
C LEU A 101 -1.95 -5.75 -2.72
N ILE A 102 -2.02 -4.43 -2.55
CA ILE A 102 -0.85 -3.57 -2.36
C ILE A 102 -0.90 -2.96 -0.96
N ALA A 103 0.20 -3.04 -0.22
CA ALA A 103 0.38 -2.37 1.06
C ALA A 103 1.83 -1.85 1.18
N ASN A 104 2.06 -0.63 0.70
CA ASN A 104 3.37 0.02 0.71
C ASN A 104 3.48 0.94 1.92
N HIS A 105 4.52 0.78 2.73
CA HIS A 105 4.75 1.56 3.95
C HIS A 105 3.54 1.58 4.90
N PHE A 106 2.95 0.40 5.07
CA PHE A 106 1.63 0.25 5.66
C PHE A 106 1.65 -0.64 6.90
N ILE A 107 2.16 -1.87 6.74
CA ILE A 107 2.10 -2.91 7.78
C ILE A 107 2.86 -2.53 9.05
N GLU A 108 3.90 -1.69 8.95
CA GLU A 108 4.67 -1.19 10.10
C GLU A 108 3.88 -0.23 11.02
N HIS A 109 2.76 0.30 10.54
CA HIS A 109 1.88 1.17 11.31
C HIS A 109 0.70 0.43 11.95
N LEU A 110 0.54 -0.86 11.64
CA LEU A 110 -0.54 -1.67 12.19
C LEU A 110 -0.20 -2.15 13.60
N VAL A 111 -1.22 -2.23 14.42
CA VAL A 111 -1.10 -2.76 15.77
C VAL A 111 -0.84 -4.27 15.70
N ASN A 112 -1.58 -4.97 14.82
CA ASN A 112 -1.51 -6.42 14.68
C ASN A 112 -1.14 -6.86 13.25
N PRO A 113 0.16 -6.79 12.88
CA PRO A 113 0.59 -7.10 11.51
C PRO A 113 0.38 -8.57 11.13
N ILE A 114 0.36 -9.50 12.09
CA ILE A 114 0.08 -10.93 11.82
C ILE A 114 -1.39 -11.12 11.43
N GLN A 115 -2.33 -10.50 12.15
CA GLN A 115 -3.75 -10.57 11.82
C GLN A 115 -4.02 -9.95 10.44
N PHE A 116 -3.35 -8.87 10.09
CA PHE A 116 -3.43 -8.28 8.76
C PHE A 116 -2.97 -9.26 7.67
N LEU A 117 -1.82 -9.93 7.85
CA LEU A 117 -1.33 -10.93 6.89
C LEU A 117 -2.28 -12.13 6.77
N GLU A 118 -2.88 -12.58 7.87
CA GLU A 118 -3.92 -13.60 7.85
C GLU A 118 -5.13 -13.13 7.04
N GLY A 119 -5.63 -11.92 7.29
CA GLY A 119 -6.74 -11.34 6.52
C GLY A 119 -6.42 -11.21 5.03
N CYS A 120 -5.22 -10.75 4.66
CA CYS A 120 -4.77 -10.72 3.27
C CYS A 120 -4.85 -12.11 2.62
N SER A 121 -4.48 -13.17 3.33
CA SER A 121 -4.57 -14.54 2.81
C SER A 121 -6.00 -15.03 2.58
N GLN A 122 -6.99 -14.50 3.33
CA GLN A 122 -8.41 -14.82 3.15
C GLN A 122 -9.05 -14.02 2.02
N ILE A 123 -8.56 -12.80 1.78
CA ILE A 123 -9.08 -11.88 0.76
C ILE A 123 -8.55 -12.23 -0.63
N LEU A 124 -7.30 -12.67 -0.72
CA LEU A 124 -6.66 -13.03 -1.98
C LEU A 124 -7.27 -14.30 -2.56
N GLN A 125 -7.50 -14.28 -3.88
CA GLN A 125 -7.79 -15.50 -4.62
C GLN A 125 -6.60 -16.47 -4.57
N PRO A 126 -6.82 -17.80 -4.74
CA PRO A 126 -5.73 -18.75 -4.90
C PRO A 126 -4.78 -18.34 -6.04
N GLY A 127 -3.50 -18.16 -5.71
CA GLY A 127 -2.47 -17.69 -6.65
C GLY A 127 -2.34 -16.17 -6.76
N GLY A 128 -3.13 -15.41 -6.00
CA GLY A 128 -3.05 -13.96 -5.94
C GLY A 128 -1.78 -13.44 -5.26
N ILE A 129 -1.48 -12.17 -5.50
CA ILE A 129 -0.21 -11.53 -5.09
C ILE A 129 -0.45 -10.55 -3.94
N LEU A 130 0.27 -10.73 -2.84
CA LEU A 130 0.45 -9.68 -1.83
C LEU A 130 1.72 -8.88 -2.15
N PHE A 131 1.58 -7.63 -2.55
CA PHE A 131 2.67 -6.72 -2.89
C PHE A 131 2.95 -5.76 -1.72
N LEU A 132 4.08 -5.98 -1.03
CA LEU A 132 4.48 -5.20 0.15
C LEU A 132 5.79 -4.46 -0.09
N THR A 133 5.83 -3.20 0.34
CA THR A 133 7.08 -2.46 0.54
C THR A 133 7.20 -2.11 2.01
N ILE A 134 8.26 -2.57 2.66
CA ILE A 134 8.49 -2.38 4.10
C ILE A 134 9.86 -1.71 4.27
N PRO A 135 10.00 -0.72 5.16
CA PRO A 135 11.30 -0.11 5.44
C PRO A 135 12.30 -1.14 5.96
N ASP A 136 13.51 -1.13 5.39
CA ASP A 136 14.65 -1.81 6.00
C ASP A 136 15.10 -1.00 7.22
N LYS A 137 14.88 -1.55 8.42
CA LYS A 137 15.22 -0.94 9.70
C LYS A 137 16.67 -0.47 9.76
N ASP A 138 17.61 -1.21 9.16
CA ASP A 138 19.04 -0.85 9.21
C ASP A 138 19.33 0.41 8.39
N GLN A 139 18.42 0.77 7.49
CA GLN A 139 18.47 1.96 6.63
C GLN A 139 17.50 3.07 7.09
N THR A 140 16.84 2.93 8.24
CA THR A 140 15.95 3.96 8.79
C THR A 140 16.49 4.63 10.04
N PHE A 141 15.79 5.66 10.51
CA PHE A 141 16.06 6.30 11.80
C PHE A 141 15.87 5.35 12.99
N ASP A 142 15.12 4.25 12.81
CA ASP A 142 14.88 3.24 13.83
C ASP A 142 16.04 2.24 13.98
N ARG A 143 17.13 2.34 13.19
CA ARG A 143 18.26 1.38 13.21
C ARG A 143 18.78 1.01 14.61
N ASN A 144 18.77 1.95 15.56
CA ASN A 144 19.27 1.74 16.92
C ASN A 144 18.22 1.25 17.92
N ARG A 145 16.93 1.15 17.53
CA ARG A 145 15.87 0.63 18.41
C ARG A 145 16.00 -0.88 18.56
N GLU A 146 15.67 -1.38 19.74
CA GLU A 146 15.56 -2.82 19.97
C GLU A 146 14.45 -3.42 19.10
N LEU A 147 14.68 -4.62 18.56
CA LEU A 147 13.70 -5.33 17.76
C LEU A 147 12.56 -5.85 18.65
N THR A 148 11.32 -5.68 18.18
CA THR A 148 10.18 -6.39 18.73
C THR A 148 10.38 -7.89 18.53
N THR A 149 10.35 -8.66 19.62
CA THR A 149 10.57 -10.11 19.54
C THR A 149 9.39 -10.81 18.88
N ASN A 150 9.65 -11.92 18.20
CA ASN A 150 8.59 -12.77 17.63
C ASN A 150 7.59 -13.26 18.70
N ALA A 151 8.07 -13.50 19.93
CA ALA A 151 7.21 -13.91 21.04
C ALA A 151 6.21 -12.81 21.44
N HIS A 152 6.63 -11.54 21.36
CA HIS A 152 5.76 -10.39 21.58
C HIS A 152 4.69 -10.30 20.49
N LEU A 153 5.11 -10.30 19.21
CA LEU A 153 4.17 -10.26 18.07
C LEU A 153 3.15 -11.41 18.12
N TRP A 154 3.61 -12.62 18.44
CA TRP A 154 2.72 -13.79 18.54
C TRP A 154 1.75 -13.71 19.71
N ARG A 155 2.19 -13.15 20.84
CA ARG A 155 1.33 -12.92 22.00
C ARG A 155 0.21 -11.95 21.64
N ASP A 156 0.54 -10.83 20.99
CA ASP A 156 -0.41 -9.77 20.67
C ASP A 156 -1.43 -10.24 19.64
N TYR A 157 -0.97 -10.94 18.58
CA TYR A 157 -1.83 -11.68 17.65
C TYR A 157 -2.84 -12.58 18.37
N ARG A 158 -2.38 -13.43 19.30
CA ARG A 158 -3.24 -14.35 20.04
C ARG A 158 -4.24 -13.66 20.98
N ARG A 159 -4.00 -12.41 21.35
CA ARG A 159 -4.85 -11.64 22.25
C ARG A 159 -5.76 -10.66 21.51
N GLY A 160 -5.57 -10.47 20.20
CA GLY A 160 -6.22 -9.39 19.45
C GLY A 160 -5.78 -8.01 19.96
N GLU A 161 -4.55 -7.94 20.47
CA GLU A 161 -3.91 -6.72 20.99
C GLU A 161 -3.02 -6.07 19.93
#